data_AF-A0A3D1IEU9-F1
#
_entry.id   AF-A0A3D1IEU9-F1
#
_cell.length_a   1.000
_cell.length_b   1.000
_cell.length_c   1.000
_cell.angle_alpha   90.00
_cell.angle_beta   90.00
_cell.angle_gamma   90.00
#
_symmetry.space_group_name_H-M   'P 1'
#
loop_
_entity.id
_entity.type
_entity.pdbx_description
1 polymer ?
#
loop_
_entity_poly.entity_id
_entity_poly.type
_entity_poly.pdbx_seq_one_letter_code
_entity_poly.pdbx_strand_id
1 'polypeptide(L)'
;MVRWCLAAGLVLAGTVASPPDATGQVQATVRPGATPSWNKGILPISPESYYHAIECGTQGGDDPPCVFWDTGLCQNDDFTLAAYSAYKQVAYEVWVAVQKGQPAPQPDFQAARRTRVTISATPVAGAENPLTDLVLIRGGEPVLSVDRSVRDGSGRATFDYPAWAPTAAVTLQLVGEARTISCVIEPAVLQQFR
;
A
#
# COMPACT_ATOMS: atom_id res chain seq x y z
N MET A 1 -33.47 56.76 41.10
CA MET A 1 -32.08 56.76 40.60
C MET A 1 -31.28 55.72 41.38
N VAL A 2 -31.17 54.50 40.88
CA VAL A 2 -30.03 53.58 41.15
C VAL A 2 -29.94 52.68 39.91
N ARG A 3 -28.75 52.65 39.34
CA ARG A 3 -28.37 52.16 38.01
C ARG A 3 -27.60 50.85 38.24
N TRP A 4 -28.07 49.71 37.75
CA TRP A 4 -27.32 48.45 37.84
C TRP A 4 -26.96 47.98 36.43
N CYS A 5 -25.65 47.88 36.21
CA CYS A 5 -25.00 47.58 34.95
C CYS A 5 -25.18 46.12 34.55
N LEU A 6 -25.59 45.90 33.30
CA LEU A 6 -25.45 44.63 32.59
C LEU A 6 -23.96 44.37 32.31
N ALA A 7 -23.40 43.30 32.87
CA ALA A 7 -22.10 42.78 32.45
C ALA A 7 -22.33 41.75 31.34
N ALA A 8 -22.04 42.14 30.10
CA ALA A 8 -22.00 41.24 28.96
C ALA A 8 -20.70 40.43 29.01
N GLY A 9 -20.80 39.14 29.37
CA GLY A 9 -19.70 38.20 29.28
C GLY A 9 -19.48 37.78 27.84
N LEU A 10 -18.41 38.29 27.23
CA LEU A 10 -17.95 37.90 25.90
C LEU A 10 -17.28 36.52 26.01
N VAL A 11 -17.96 35.46 25.57
CA VAL A 11 -17.36 34.12 25.42
C VAL A 11 -16.58 34.12 24.11
N LEU A 12 -15.25 34.19 24.20
CA LEU A 12 -14.35 33.91 23.08
C LEU A 12 -14.41 32.40 22.79
N ALA A 13 -15.24 32.03 21.82
CA ALA A 13 -15.20 30.70 21.22
C ALA A 13 -13.91 30.58 20.40
N GLY A 14 -12.87 30.01 21.01
CA GLY A 14 -11.69 29.56 20.28
C GLY A 14 -12.11 28.45 19.32
N THR A 15 -11.96 28.70 18.02
CA THR A 15 -12.03 27.66 17.00
C THR A 15 -10.91 26.67 17.27
N VAL A 16 -11.24 25.53 17.88
CA VAL A 16 -10.41 24.35 17.80
C VAL A 16 -10.28 24.02 16.32
N ALA A 17 -9.07 24.15 15.78
CA ALA A 17 -8.76 23.62 14.46
C ALA A 17 -8.90 22.10 14.57
N SER A 18 -10.00 21.56 14.07
CA SER A 18 -10.11 20.12 13.83
C SER A 18 -8.91 19.69 12.98
N PRO A 19 -8.32 18.50 13.23
CA PRO A 19 -7.41 17.93 12.25
C PRO A 19 -8.13 17.88 10.90
N PRO A 20 -7.43 18.06 9.77
CA PRO A 20 -8.05 18.00 8.46
C PRO A 20 -8.85 16.70 8.37
N ASP A 21 -10.16 16.84 8.13
CA ASP A 21 -11.02 15.71 7.80
C ASP A 21 -10.33 14.91 6.70
N ALA A 22 -10.21 13.60 6.90
CA ALA A 22 -9.73 12.68 5.88
C ALA A 22 -10.73 12.66 4.71
N THR A 23 -10.66 13.65 3.84
CA THR A 23 -11.48 13.70 2.61
C THR A 23 -10.90 12.73 1.60
N GLY A 24 -11.33 11.48 1.72
CA GLY A 24 -11.05 10.36 0.82
C GLY A 24 -10.64 9.10 1.57
N GLN A 25 -11.51 8.50 2.38
CA GLN A 25 -11.26 7.16 2.92
C GLN A 25 -11.71 6.11 1.89
N VAL A 26 -10.82 5.17 1.56
CA VAL A 26 -11.12 4.01 0.72
C VAL A 26 -10.78 2.71 1.46
N GLN A 27 -11.44 1.62 1.09
CA GLN A 27 -11.13 0.31 1.63
C GLN A 27 -10.34 -0.48 0.58
N ALA A 28 -9.27 -1.15 0.99
CA ALA A 28 -8.60 -2.10 0.12
C ALA A 28 -9.48 -3.32 -0.15
N THR A 29 -9.52 -3.76 -1.40
CA THR A 29 -10.20 -4.98 -1.82
C THR A 29 -9.19 -5.99 -2.33
N VAL A 30 -9.42 -7.26 -2.01
CA VAL A 30 -8.60 -8.37 -2.55
C VAL A 30 -8.89 -8.54 -4.02
N ARG A 31 -7.83 -8.75 -4.80
CA ARG A 31 -7.97 -9.17 -6.19
C ARG A 31 -8.40 -10.64 -6.28
N PRO A 32 -9.54 -10.97 -6.91
CA PRO A 32 -10.03 -12.35 -6.98
C PRO A 32 -9.21 -13.21 -7.94
N GLY A 33 -9.34 -14.53 -7.80
CA GLY A 33 -8.79 -15.50 -8.77
C GLY A 33 -7.27 -15.75 -8.68
N ALA A 34 -6.62 -15.34 -7.60
CA ALA A 34 -5.19 -15.54 -7.43
C ALA A 34 -4.85 -17.00 -7.09
N THR A 35 -4.34 -17.73 -8.09
CA THR A 35 -3.73 -19.05 -7.95
C THR A 35 -2.20 -18.96 -7.90
N PRO A 36 -1.49 -19.82 -7.17
CA PRO A 36 -2.02 -20.79 -6.22
C PRO A 36 -2.55 -20.05 -4.98
N SER A 37 -3.36 -20.72 -4.16
CA SER A 37 -4.00 -20.09 -3.00
C SER A 37 -2.97 -19.64 -1.96
N TRP A 38 -3.11 -18.43 -1.44
CA TRP A 38 -2.20 -17.86 -0.45
C TRP A 38 -2.98 -17.14 0.64
N ASN A 39 -2.67 -17.39 1.90
CA ASN A 39 -3.37 -16.78 3.05
C ASN A 39 -2.40 -16.42 4.19
N LYS A 40 -1.11 -16.28 3.89
CA LYS A 40 -0.05 -16.05 4.87
C LYS A 40 0.38 -14.59 4.97
N GLY A 41 -0.05 -13.74 4.03
CA GLY A 41 0.41 -12.37 3.85
C GLY A 41 1.84 -12.26 3.34
N ILE A 42 2.39 -11.05 3.34
CA ILE A 42 3.76 -10.80 2.89
C ILE A 42 4.73 -11.32 3.95
N LEU A 43 5.53 -12.32 3.58
CA LEU A 43 6.55 -12.92 4.45
C LEU A 43 7.92 -12.87 3.76
N PRO A 44 9.02 -12.86 4.53
CA PRO A 44 10.35 -13.11 3.96
C PRO A 44 10.32 -14.40 3.13
N ILE A 45 10.98 -14.38 1.97
CA ILE A 45 10.95 -15.55 1.09
C ILE A 45 11.59 -16.76 1.77
N SER A 46 10.80 -17.82 1.90
CA SER A 46 11.18 -19.17 2.31
C SER A 46 11.26 -20.09 1.09
N PRO A 47 11.86 -21.29 1.20
CA PRO A 47 11.85 -22.27 0.11
C PRO A 47 10.43 -22.58 -0.40
N GLU A 48 9.46 -22.68 0.51
CA GLU A 48 8.05 -22.90 0.15
C GLU A 48 7.50 -21.75 -0.70
N SER A 49 7.57 -20.51 -0.18
CA SER A 49 7.04 -19.34 -0.88
C SER A 49 7.78 -19.05 -2.19
N TYR A 50 9.04 -19.46 -2.30
CA TYR A 50 9.86 -19.32 -3.49
C TYR A 50 9.35 -20.19 -4.64
N TYR A 51 9.13 -21.48 -4.40
CA TYR A 51 8.54 -22.35 -5.44
C TYR A 51 7.08 -21.97 -5.73
N HIS A 52 6.33 -21.52 -4.73
CA HIS A 52 4.98 -20.99 -4.93
C HIS A 52 4.96 -19.71 -5.79
N ALA A 53 6.00 -18.87 -5.72
CA ALA A 53 6.15 -17.71 -6.59
C ALA A 53 6.51 -18.10 -8.01
N ILE A 54 7.38 -19.10 -8.20
CA ILE A 54 7.70 -19.66 -9.52
C ILE A 54 6.44 -20.24 -10.18
N GLU A 55 5.65 -21.02 -9.43
CA GLU A 55 4.38 -21.58 -9.91
C GLU A 55 3.40 -20.47 -10.33
N CYS A 56 3.30 -19.42 -9.52
CA CYS A 56 2.51 -18.24 -9.86
C CYS A 56 2.94 -17.60 -11.18
N GLY A 57 4.24 -17.32 -11.35
CA GLY A 57 4.75 -16.73 -12.59
C GLY A 57 4.58 -17.62 -13.83
N THR A 58 4.54 -18.94 -13.64
CA THR A 58 4.41 -19.92 -14.73
C THR A 58 3.00 -19.96 -15.33
N GLN A 59 1.99 -19.42 -14.65
CA GLN A 59 0.61 -19.43 -15.14
C GLN A 59 0.41 -18.66 -16.45
N GLY A 60 1.35 -17.76 -16.81
CA GLY A 60 1.22 -16.92 -18.00
C GLY A 60 -0.01 -16.01 -17.92
N GLY A 61 -0.45 -15.47 -19.06
CA GLY A 61 -1.52 -14.46 -19.12
C GLY A 61 -1.05 -13.04 -18.80
N ASP A 62 -1.74 -12.03 -19.36
CA ASP A 62 -1.26 -10.64 -19.36
C ASP A 62 -1.24 -10.00 -17.97
N ASP A 63 -2.14 -10.41 -17.08
CA ASP A 63 -2.30 -9.80 -15.76
C ASP A 63 -2.67 -10.84 -14.67
N PRO A 64 -1.75 -11.76 -14.32
CA PRO A 64 -2.06 -12.85 -13.39
C PRO A 64 -2.28 -12.29 -11.97
N PRO A 65 -3.43 -12.56 -11.31
CA PRO A 65 -3.74 -11.97 -10.02
C PRO A 65 -2.76 -12.30 -8.89
N CYS A 66 -1.98 -13.38 -9.02
CA CYS A 66 -0.95 -13.74 -8.05
C CYS A 66 0.36 -12.94 -8.20
N VAL A 67 0.66 -12.46 -9.41
CA VAL A 67 1.83 -11.60 -9.71
C VAL A 67 1.47 -10.14 -9.40
N PHE A 68 0.28 -9.73 -9.83
CA PHE A 68 -0.22 -8.36 -9.75
C PHE A 68 -1.37 -8.25 -8.75
N TRP A 69 -1.17 -8.79 -7.56
CA TRP A 69 -2.16 -8.81 -6.47
C TRP A 69 -2.51 -7.40 -5.96
N ASP A 70 -1.60 -6.46 -6.19
CA ASP A 70 -1.68 -5.04 -5.85
C ASP A 70 -2.45 -4.21 -6.89
N THR A 71 -2.73 -4.75 -8.08
CA THR A 71 -3.54 -4.06 -9.08
C THR A 71 -4.95 -3.80 -8.55
N GLY A 72 -5.37 -2.53 -8.58
CA GLY A 72 -6.66 -2.11 -8.05
C GLY A 72 -6.72 -2.02 -6.51
N LEU A 73 -5.62 -2.30 -5.82
CA LEU A 73 -5.54 -2.10 -4.37
C LEU A 73 -5.73 -0.61 -4.05
N CYS A 74 -6.63 -0.32 -3.10
CA CYS A 74 -6.93 1.05 -2.69
C CYS A 74 -7.38 1.97 -3.84
N GLN A 75 -8.16 1.45 -4.81
CA GLN A 75 -8.56 2.21 -5.98
C GLN A 75 -9.23 3.55 -5.61
N ASN A 76 -8.74 4.62 -6.23
CA ASN A 76 -9.16 6.00 -6.02
C ASN A 76 -8.83 6.84 -7.27
N ASP A 77 -9.30 8.09 -7.32
CA ASP A 77 -9.16 8.96 -8.50
C ASP A 77 -7.78 9.63 -8.62
N ASP A 78 -6.96 9.63 -7.57
CA ASP A 78 -5.73 10.41 -7.53
C ASP A 78 -4.48 9.57 -7.77
N PHE A 79 -4.42 8.35 -7.23
CA PHE A 79 -3.21 7.55 -7.17
C PHE A 79 -3.45 6.09 -7.53
N THR A 80 -2.54 5.53 -8.35
CA THR A 80 -2.39 4.10 -8.55
C THR A 80 -1.28 3.57 -7.64
N LEU A 81 -1.52 2.43 -6.99
CA LEU A 81 -0.52 1.75 -6.19
C LEU A 81 0.17 0.65 -6.96
N ALA A 82 1.44 0.44 -6.64
CA ALA A 82 2.14 -0.79 -6.96
C ALA A 82 2.92 -1.27 -5.74
N ALA A 83 3.00 -2.58 -5.59
CA ALA A 83 3.79 -3.24 -4.55
C ALA A 83 4.97 -3.99 -5.16
N TYR A 84 6.02 -4.13 -4.37
CA TYR A 84 7.17 -4.99 -4.64
C TYR A 84 7.56 -5.73 -3.36
N SER A 85 7.63 -7.06 -3.46
CA SER A 85 7.97 -7.98 -2.37
C SER A 85 8.94 -9.03 -2.91
N ALA A 86 9.52 -9.84 -2.02
CA ALA A 86 10.36 -10.95 -2.45
C ALA A 86 9.58 -12.00 -3.26
N TYR A 87 8.31 -12.26 -2.91
CA TYR A 87 7.46 -13.17 -3.68
C TYR A 87 7.20 -12.61 -5.08
N LYS A 88 6.78 -11.33 -5.16
CA LYS A 88 6.47 -10.69 -6.45
C LYS A 88 7.71 -10.57 -7.33
N GLN A 89 8.88 -10.32 -6.77
CA GLN A 89 10.14 -10.37 -7.52
C GLN A 89 10.32 -11.70 -8.26
N VAL A 90 10.20 -12.82 -7.53
CA VAL A 90 10.39 -14.17 -8.08
C VAL A 90 9.30 -14.49 -9.10
N ALA A 91 8.03 -14.21 -8.77
CA ALA A 91 6.90 -14.49 -9.64
C ALA A 91 6.95 -13.65 -10.93
N TYR A 92 7.30 -12.37 -10.82
CA TYR A 92 7.40 -11.46 -11.96
C TYR A 92 8.55 -11.83 -12.89
N GLU A 93 9.73 -12.22 -12.37
CA GLU A 93 10.85 -12.66 -13.18
C GLU A 93 10.48 -13.87 -14.05
N VAL A 94 9.79 -14.85 -13.46
CA VAL A 94 9.28 -16.01 -14.19
C VAL A 94 8.20 -15.61 -15.20
N TRP A 95 7.24 -14.79 -14.79
CA TRP A 95 6.15 -14.32 -15.65
C TRP A 95 6.67 -13.60 -16.90
N VAL A 96 7.65 -12.70 -16.77
CA VAL A 96 8.24 -11.98 -17.91
C VAL A 96 8.85 -12.94 -18.94
N ALA A 97 9.51 -14.01 -18.48
CA ALA A 97 10.11 -15.00 -19.38
C ALA A 97 9.04 -15.84 -20.09
N VAL A 98 8.06 -16.35 -19.34
CA VAL A 98 6.97 -17.18 -19.88
C VAL A 98 6.12 -16.39 -20.87
N GLN A 99 5.85 -15.11 -20.60
CA GLN A 99 5.17 -14.20 -21.53
C GLN A 99 5.89 -14.05 -22.87
N LYS A 100 7.21 -14.19 -22.88
CA LYS A 100 8.03 -14.14 -24.09
C LYS A 100 8.19 -15.51 -24.76
N GLY A 101 7.46 -16.53 -24.31
CA GLY A 101 7.57 -17.91 -24.79
C GLY A 101 8.89 -18.59 -24.39
N GLN A 102 9.60 -18.06 -23.39
CA GLN A 102 10.84 -18.64 -22.89
C GLN A 102 10.54 -19.66 -21.79
N PRO A 103 11.42 -20.65 -21.56
CA PRO A 103 11.34 -21.50 -20.38
C PRO A 103 11.39 -20.67 -19.10
N ALA A 104 10.63 -21.08 -18.07
CA ALA A 104 10.68 -20.46 -16.76
C ALA A 104 12.12 -20.51 -16.21
N PRO A 105 12.74 -19.36 -15.88
CA PRO A 105 14.06 -19.33 -15.27
C PRO A 105 14.00 -19.85 -13.82
N GLN A 106 15.17 -19.99 -13.22
CA GLN A 106 15.32 -20.17 -11.77
C GLN A 106 15.78 -18.84 -11.15
N PRO A 107 14.89 -18.03 -10.55
CA PRO A 107 15.26 -16.74 -9.98
C PRO A 107 16.26 -16.85 -8.82
N ASP A 108 17.08 -15.83 -8.56
CA ASP A 108 18.04 -15.86 -7.45
C ASP A 108 17.33 -15.78 -6.09
N PHE A 109 17.28 -16.93 -5.39
CA PHE A 109 16.70 -17.04 -4.05
C PHE A 109 17.40 -16.14 -3.02
N GLN A 110 18.72 -16.00 -3.08
CA GLN A 110 19.47 -15.18 -2.12
C GLN A 110 19.26 -13.68 -2.37
N ALA A 111 19.09 -13.28 -3.63
CA ALA A 111 18.68 -11.92 -3.94
C ALA A 111 17.28 -11.63 -3.39
N ALA A 112 16.31 -12.51 -3.64
CA ALA A 112 14.94 -12.35 -3.13
C ALA A 112 14.89 -12.27 -1.60
N ARG A 113 15.74 -13.02 -0.87
CA ARG A 113 15.84 -12.96 0.60
C ARG A 113 16.26 -11.60 1.16
N ARG A 114 16.93 -10.76 0.35
CA ARG A 114 17.34 -9.41 0.75
C ARG A 114 16.27 -8.36 0.45
N THR A 115 15.21 -8.75 -0.27
CA THR A 115 14.14 -7.83 -0.66
C THR A 115 13.22 -7.54 0.51
N ARG A 116 12.94 -6.25 0.70
CA ARG A 116 11.95 -5.71 1.63
C ARG A 116 10.68 -5.34 0.88
N VAL A 117 9.64 -4.93 1.60
CA VAL A 117 8.36 -4.58 0.99
C VAL A 117 8.38 -3.12 0.58
N THR A 118 8.23 -2.83 -0.70
CA THR A 118 8.12 -1.46 -1.21
C THR A 118 6.73 -1.24 -1.75
N ILE A 119 6.09 -0.15 -1.33
CA ILE A 119 4.88 0.36 -1.96
C ILE A 119 5.24 1.64 -2.69
N SER A 120 4.75 1.79 -3.91
CA SER A 120 4.81 3.04 -4.66
C SER A 120 3.41 3.54 -4.96
N ALA A 121 3.28 4.86 -5.00
CA ALA A 121 2.09 5.57 -5.44
C ALA A 121 2.48 6.50 -6.59
N THR A 122 1.74 6.43 -7.69
CA THR A 122 1.90 7.30 -8.86
C THR A 122 0.57 7.97 -9.18
N PRO A 123 0.55 9.23 -9.61
CA PRO A 123 -0.68 9.89 -10.02
C PRO A 123 -1.43 9.10 -11.10
N VAL A 124 -2.75 9.03 -10.98
CA VAL A 124 -3.62 8.64 -12.08
C VAL A 124 -3.51 9.70 -13.18
N ALA A 125 -3.61 9.30 -14.45
CA ALA A 125 -3.54 10.23 -15.56
C ALA A 125 -4.62 11.33 -15.45
N GLY A 126 -4.18 12.59 -15.45
CA GLY A 126 -5.07 13.75 -15.30
C GLY A 126 -5.42 14.12 -13.86
N ALA A 127 -4.90 13.41 -12.85
CA ALA A 127 -5.07 13.79 -11.46
C ALA A 127 -4.33 15.10 -11.15
N GLU A 128 -4.99 16.00 -10.41
CA GLU A 128 -4.44 17.29 -9.98
C GLU A 128 -3.97 17.27 -8.51
N ASN A 129 -3.74 16.08 -7.96
CA ASN A 129 -3.30 15.87 -6.58
C ASN A 129 -1.91 15.21 -6.54
N PRO A 130 -0.82 15.96 -6.79
CA PRO A 130 0.53 15.39 -6.75
C PRO A 130 0.86 14.87 -5.35
N LEU A 131 1.50 13.70 -5.26
CA LEU A 131 1.91 13.08 -4.01
C LEU A 131 3.03 13.87 -3.33
N THR A 132 2.90 14.10 -2.02
CA THR A 132 3.88 14.75 -1.15
C THR A 132 4.41 13.81 -0.07
N ASP A 133 3.62 12.82 0.37
CA ASP A 133 4.10 11.79 1.30
C ASP A 133 3.34 10.45 1.14
N LEU A 134 3.99 9.37 1.58
CA LEU A 134 3.45 8.01 1.62
C LEU A 134 3.69 7.41 3.00
N VAL A 135 2.64 7.33 3.81
CA VAL A 135 2.73 6.94 5.22
C VAL A 135 1.94 5.66 5.48
N LEU A 136 2.57 4.68 6.13
CA LEU A 136 1.88 3.50 6.65
C LEU A 136 1.62 3.71 8.13
N ILE A 137 0.37 3.54 8.57
CA ILE A 137 -0.06 3.67 9.96
C ILE A 137 -0.51 2.30 10.46
N ARG A 138 -0.06 1.92 11.65
CA ARG A 138 -0.46 0.70 12.35
C ARG A 138 -0.72 1.01 13.81
N GLY A 139 -1.90 0.63 14.30
CA GLY A 139 -2.28 0.89 15.70
C GLY A 139 -2.36 2.38 16.04
N GLY A 140 -2.66 3.24 15.06
CA GLY A 140 -2.71 4.70 15.22
C GLY A 140 -1.37 5.42 15.06
N GLU A 141 -0.26 4.69 14.97
CA GLU A 141 1.09 5.26 14.87
C GLU A 141 1.72 5.05 13.49
N PRO A 142 2.45 6.04 12.95
CA PRO A 142 3.25 5.85 11.75
C PRO A 142 4.31 4.76 11.92
N VAL A 143 4.37 3.84 10.96
CA VAL A 143 5.43 2.84 10.86
C VAL A 143 6.64 3.47 10.18
N LEU A 144 7.82 3.37 10.80
CA LEU A 144 9.06 3.86 10.22
C LEU A 144 9.40 3.09 8.95
N SER A 145 9.58 3.82 7.84
CA SER A 145 10.12 3.27 6.60
C SER A 145 11.64 3.13 6.67
N VAL A 146 12.15 2.05 6.09
CA VAL A 146 13.58 1.81 5.86
C VAL A 146 14.16 2.78 4.85
N ASP A 147 13.38 3.07 3.81
CA ASP A 147 13.73 4.00 2.74
C ASP A 147 12.45 4.67 2.26
N ARG A 148 12.54 5.95 1.88
CA ARG A 148 11.40 6.71 1.37
C ARG A 148 11.91 7.73 0.37
N SER A 149 11.19 7.87 -0.73
CA SER A 149 11.45 8.90 -1.74
C SER A 149 10.13 9.39 -2.30
N VAL A 150 9.94 10.70 -2.33
CA VAL A 150 8.85 11.37 -3.03
C VAL A 150 9.46 12.36 -3.99
N ARG A 151 9.04 12.30 -5.25
CA ARG A 151 9.58 13.12 -6.33
C ARG A 151 8.57 13.21 -7.46
N ASP A 152 8.45 14.39 -8.06
CA ASP A 152 7.65 14.64 -9.27
C ASP A 152 6.20 14.15 -9.11
N GLY A 153 5.59 14.41 -7.94
CA GLY A 153 4.22 14.02 -7.60
C GLY A 153 3.99 12.52 -7.41
N SER A 154 5.05 11.71 -7.38
CA SER A 154 5.00 10.27 -7.12
C SER A 154 5.88 9.92 -5.92
N GLY A 155 5.72 8.73 -5.36
CA GLY A 155 6.57 8.30 -4.26
C GLY A 155 6.63 6.81 -4.05
N ARG A 156 7.62 6.38 -3.26
CA ARG A 156 7.77 5.02 -2.79
C ARG A 156 8.27 5.01 -1.35
N ALA A 157 7.87 4.00 -0.60
CA ALA A 157 8.34 3.74 0.74
C ALA A 157 8.59 2.25 0.92
N THR A 158 9.74 1.92 1.50
CA THR A 158 10.16 0.55 1.80
C THR A 158 10.02 0.30 3.29
N PHE A 159 9.44 -0.84 3.65
CA PHE A 159 9.18 -1.25 5.04
C PHE A 159 9.71 -2.66 5.29
N ASP A 160 10.03 -2.94 6.56
CA ASP A 160 10.27 -4.32 6.99
C ASP A 160 8.97 -5.13 7.02
N TYR A 161 9.10 -6.45 6.85
CA TYR A 161 7.96 -7.38 6.78
C TYR A 161 6.92 -7.25 7.91
N PRO A 162 7.29 -7.05 9.19
CA PRO A 162 6.31 -6.91 10.27
C PRO A 162 5.33 -5.74 10.10
N ALA A 163 5.71 -4.71 9.32
CA ALA A 163 4.83 -3.60 8.99
C ALA A 163 3.55 -4.06 8.27
N TRP A 164 3.62 -5.18 7.56
CA TRP A 164 2.55 -5.76 6.73
C TRP A 164 1.93 -7.02 7.35
N ALA A 165 2.27 -7.34 8.61
CA ALA A 165 1.73 -8.52 9.27
C ALA A 165 0.18 -8.50 9.30
N PRO A 166 -0.49 -9.61 8.94
CA PRO A 166 -1.94 -9.69 8.86
C PRO A 166 -2.61 -9.90 10.24
N THR A 167 -2.14 -9.19 11.27
CA THR A 167 -2.60 -9.30 12.66
C THR A 167 -3.55 -8.19 13.08
N ALA A 168 -3.49 -7.05 12.40
CA ALA A 168 -4.34 -5.89 12.62
C ALA A 168 -4.41 -5.08 11.31
N ALA A 169 -5.47 -4.29 11.16
CA ALA A 169 -5.60 -3.39 10.04
C ALA A 169 -4.44 -2.39 10.00
N VAL A 170 -4.07 -1.99 8.79
CA VAL A 170 -3.16 -0.86 8.55
C VAL A 170 -3.87 0.20 7.73
N THR A 171 -3.45 1.45 7.88
CA THR A 171 -3.89 2.54 7.01
C THR A 171 -2.72 3.03 6.19
N LEU A 172 -2.83 2.99 4.86
CA LEU A 172 -1.89 3.64 3.97
C LEU A 172 -2.44 5.03 3.64
N GLN A 173 -1.73 6.07 4.06
CA GLN A 173 -2.05 7.45 3.71
C GLN A 173 -1.23 7.87 2.49
N LEU A 174 -1.96 8.25 1.44
CA LEU A 174 -1.44 8.84 0.22
C LEU A 174 -1.64 10.35 0.37
N VAL A 175 -0.62 11.04 0.88
CA VAL A 175 -0.70 12.46 1.18
C VAL A 175 -0.38 13.21 -0.10
N GLY A 176 -1.36 13.87 -0.68
CA GLY A 176 -1.18 14.76 -1.83
C GLY A 176 -1.25 16.23 -1.42
N GLU A 177 -0.89 17.13 -2.34
CA GLU A 177 -0.96 18.58 -2.11
C GLU A 177 -2.41 19.08 -1.91
N ALA A 178 -3.37 18.51 -2.64
CA ALA A 178 -4.76 18.92 -2.60
C ALA A 178 -5.57 18.19 -1.53
N ARG A 179 -5.30 16.88 -1.33
CA ARG A 179 -5.98 16.05 -0.32
C ARG A 179 -5.17 14.80 0.02
N THR A 180 -5.50 14.21 1.18
CA THR A 180 -4.99 12.90 1.60
C THR A 180 -6.02 11.81 1.35
N ILE A 181 -5.62 10.75 0.63
CA ILE A 181 -6.42 9.53 0.52
C ILE A 181 -5.97 8.55 1.62
N SER A 182 -6.90 8.11 2.46
CA SER A 182 -6.65 7.12 3.51
C SER A 182 -7.19 5.76 3.08
N CYS A 183 -6.29 4.84 2.76
CA CYS A 183 -6.68 3.46 2.43
C CYS A 183 -6.57 2.54 3.64
N VAL A 184 -7.70 2.00 4.10
CA VAL A 184 -7.73 1.00 5.17
C VAL A 184 -7.59 -0.39 4.58
N ILE A 185 -6.59 -1.14 5.06
CA ILE A 185 -6.29 -2.51 4.63
C ILE A 185 -6.54 -3.46 5.80
N GLU A 186 -7.63 -4.22 5.72
CA GLU A 186 -8.04 -5.15 6.78
C GLU A 186 -7.14 -6.39 6.85
N PRO A 187 -7.06 -7.07 8.02
CA PRO A 187 -6.28 -8.30 8.18
C PRO A 187 -6.57 -9.36 7.12
N ALA A 188 -7.84 -9.56 6.76
CA ALA A 188 -8.24 -10.53 5.74
C ALA A 188 -7.68 -10.19 4.34
N VAL A 189 -7.50 -8.91 4.04
CA VAL A 189 -6.87 -8.44 2.79
C VAL A 189 -5.35 -8.63 2.88
N LEU A 190 -4.74 -8.26 4.01
CA LEU A 190 -3.31 -8.45 4.26
C LEU A 190 -2.88 -9.92 4.15
N GLN A 191 -3.73 -10.88 4.52
CA GLN A 191 -3.45 -12.32 4.39
C GLN A 191 -3.25 -12.76 2.93
N GLN A 192 -3.84 -12.03 1.97
CA GLN A 192 -3.79 -12.36 0.55
C GLN A 192 -2.57 -11.75 -0.16
N PHE A 193 -1.90 -10.79 0.49
CA PHE A 193 -0.71 -10.15 -0.06
C PHE A 193 0.46 -11.15 -0.16
N ARG A 194 1.35 -10.91 -1.12
CA ARG A 194 2.44 -11.83 -1.46
C ARG A 194 3.74 -11.08 -1.66
#